data_AF-A0A6P7KJI1-F1
#
_entry.id   AF-A0A6P7KJI1-F1
#
_cell.length_a   1.000
_cell.length_b   1.000
_cell.length_c   1.000
_cell.angle_alpha   90.00
_cell.angle_beta   90.00
_cell.angle_gamma   90.00
#
_symmetry.space_group_name_H-M   'P 1'
#
loop_
_entity.id
_entity.type
_entity.pdbx_description
1 polymer ?
#
loop_
_entity_poly.entity_id
_entity_poly.type
_entity_poly.pdbx_seq_one_letter_code
_entity_poly.pdbx_strand_id
1 'polypeptide(L)'
;MPEGPELHLASLYVNKVCDGVVFTGPVRKSEVSKNPDVPFTCEAYFITATSRGKEVKLTLMPIKSDDDPDQRAKAGQVAQPMDVVFRFGMSGYFRFTREDELPKHAHLRFYTNEKPCRVLSFVDTRRFGSWQPNGTWQADRGPCVMFEYKEFRENIVTHLSDHAFDRPICEVLLNQKYFNGIGNYLRAEILFRLNIPPFVPARDVLDGLQTEDLCGDNKVKEITRKPKNKQETGDLLQLCHAVPLEVVNLGGKGYDPEKADYSGFEAWLQCYNVDGMKSTRDHNGRTMWFAGDPGPMAPKNSKSPKAIKRVKKEDHDYTDRKKLGRRGPESTTKKKAMKEEGGTKTTKKENKVCPKESKRKKNREVNAPQRETRSSTRRRKSSSADITAGSQRRNVRMAK
;
A
#
# COMPACT_ATOMS: atom_id res chain seq x y z
N MET A 1 8.43 0.33 -8.37
CA MET A 1 7.57 0.30 -7.15
C MET A 1 7.15 -1.14 -7.00
N PRO A 2 7.24 -1.76 -5.82
CA PRO A 2 6.90 -3.17 -5.65
C PRO A 2 5.49 -3.53 -6.15
N GLU A 3 5.42 -4.62 -6.89
CA GLU A 3 4.22 -5.26 -7.42
C GLU A 3 4.20 -6.72 -6.94
N GLY A 4 3.27 -7.55 -7.41
CA GLY A 4 3.11 -8.94 -6.94
C GLY A 4 4.43 -9.73 -6.84
N PRO A 5 5.27 -9.74 -7.90
CA PRO A 5 6.53 -10.50 -7.91
C PRO A 5 7.51 -10.07 -6.81
N GLU A 6 7.73 -8.78 -6.59
CA GLU A 6 8.71 -8.32 -5.60
C GLU A 6 8.26 -8.57 -4.16
N LEU A 7 6.95 -8.52 -3.88
CA LEU A 7 6.42 -8.93 -2.58
C LEU A 7 6.56 -10.45 -2.36
N HIS A 8 6.32 -11.26 -3.40
CA HIS A 8 6.52 -12.71 -3.31
C HIS A 8 7.99 -13.08 -3.08
N LEU A 9 8.89 -12.55 -3.90
CA LEU A 9 10.35 -12.78 -3.78
C LEU A 9 10.89 -12.31 -2.42
N ALA A 10 10.34 -11.23 -1.85
CA ALA A 10 10.66 -10.80 -0.49
C ALA A 10 10.20 -11.81 0.59
N SER A 11 9.02 -12.43 0.42
CA SER A 11 8.56 -13.48 1.35
C SER A 11 9.42 -14.75 1.27
N LEU A 12 9.81 -15.17 0.07
CA LEU A 12 10.75 -16.28 -0.12
C LEU A 12 12.13 -15.97 0.49
N TYR A 13 12.61 -14.74 0.36
CA TYR A 13 13.85 -14.29 0.99
C TYR A 13 13.77 -14.35 2.52
N VAL A 14 12.71 -13.82 3.13
CA VAL A 14 12.56 -13.87 4.59
C VAL A 14 12.52 -15.32 5.09
N ASN A 15 11.74 -16.20 4.45
CA ASN A 15 11.75 -17.62 4.79
C ASN A 15 13.15 -18.23 4.68
N LYS A 16 13.88 -17.96 3.59
CA LYS A 16 15.24 -18.49 3.36
C LYS A 16 16.28 -18.00 4.36
N VAL A 17 16.20 -16.75 4.84
CA VAL A 17 17.20 -16.18 5.76
C VAL A 17 16.82 -16.33 7.24
N CYS A 18 15.57 -16.67 7.55
CA CYS A 18 15.07 -16.95 8.89
C CYS A 18 14.91 -18.45 9.18
N ASP A 19 15.14 -19.34 8.21
CA ASP A 19 15.10 -20.79 8.42
C ASP A 19 16.13 -21.23 9.47
N GLY A 20 15.67 -22.01 10.46
CA GLY A 20 16.43 -22.39 11.66
C GLY A 20 16.81 -21.24 12.62
N VAL A 21 16.54 -19.97 12.29
CA VAL A 21 16.99 -18.81 13.09
C VAL A 21 16.04 -18.50 14.24
N VAL A 22 16.55 -18.50 15.47
CA VAL A 22 15.80 -18.13 16.67
C VAL A 22 15.93 -16.63 16.97
N PHE A 23 14.79 -15.95 16.99
CA PHE A 23 14.64 -14.54 17.38
C PHE A 23 14.26 -14.41 18.86
N THR A 24 14.56 -13.25 19.45
CA THR A 24 14.37 -12.98 20.88
C THR A 24 13.98 -11.53 21.17
N GLY A 25 13.41 -11.29 22.35
CA GLY A 25 13.07 -9.97 22.88
C GLY A 25 11.93 -9.25 22.15
N PRO A 26 11.81 -7.92 22.34
CA PRO A 26 10.75 -7.10 21.76
C PRO A 26 11.05 -6.69 20.31
N VAL A 27 10.01 -6.57 19.48
CA VAL A 27 10.13 -6.01 18.12
C VAL A 27 10.38 -4.50 18.18
N ARG A 28 11.53 -4.02 17.66
CA ARG A 28 11.97 -2.62 17.85
C ARG A 28 11.68 -1.73 16.64
N LYS A 29 10.61 -0.94 16.72
CA LYS A 29 10.35 0.19 15.80
C LYS A 29 11.47 1.25 15.91
N SER A 30 11.62 2.10 14.88
CA SER A 30 12.40 3.35 14.96
C SER A 30 11.50 4.54 15.33
N GLU A 31 11.97 5.44 16.20
CA GLU A 31 11.24 6.65 16.63
C GLU A 31 10.68 7.48 15.46
N VAL A 32 11.44 7.60 14.37
CA VAL A 32 11.07 8.39 13.17
C VAL A 32 9.99 7.74 12.28
N SER A 33 9.47 6.56 12.65
CA SER A 33 8.40 5.87 11.91
C SER A 33 7.02 6.20 12.49
N LYS A 34 6.12 6.65 11.61
CA LYS A 34 4.71 6.94 11.93
C LYS A 34 3.80 5.71 11.93
N ASN A 35 4.33 4.54 11.54
CA ASN A 35 3.59 3.27 11.64
C ASN A 35 3.42 2.86 13.12
N PRO A 36 2.42 2.03 13.44
CA PRO A 36 2.17 1.55 14.80
C PRO A 36 3.36 0.74 15.35
N ASP A 37 3.52 0.73 16.66
CA ASP A 37 4.37 -0.23 17.36
C ASP A 37 3.81 -1.65 17.23
N VAL A 38 4.71 -2.65 17.28
CA VAL A 38 4.35 -4.07 17.27
C VAL A 38 4.46 -4.58 18.70
N PRO A 39 3.34 -4.79 19.43
CA PRO A 39 3.35 -5.16 20.84
C PRO A 39 3.62 -6.66 21.02
N PHE A 40 4.79 -7.11 20.59
CA PHE A 40 5.26 -8.49 20.66
C PHE A 40 6.63 -8.54 21.33
N THR A 41 6.75 -9.40 22.35
CA THR A 41 7.97 -9.71 23.09
C THR A 41 7.94 -11.20 23.40
N CYS A 42 9.01 -11.93 23.09
CA CYS A 42 9.12 -13.34 23.41
C CYS A 42 10.60 -13.73 23.52
N GLU A 43 10.96 -14.57 24.50
CA GLU A 43 12.35 -15.00 24.72
C GLU A 43 12.92 -15.82 23.55
N ALA A 44 12.09 -16.61 22.88
CA ALA A 44 12.47 -17.42 21.72
C ALA A 44 11.30 -17.57 20.74
N TYR A 45 11.46 -17.11 19.50
CA TYR A 45 10.44 -17.22 18.44
C TYR A 45 11.07 -17.41 17.05
N PHE A 46 10.32 -18.06 16.15
CA PHE A 46 10.63 -18.11 14.72
C PHE A 46 9.88 -17.02 13.95
N ILE A 47 10.37 -16.69 12.76
CA ILE A 47 9.71 -15.78 11.81
C ILE A 47 9.54 -16.50 10.48
N THR A 48 8.30 -16.63 10.01
CA THR A 48 7.98 -17.06 8.64
C THR A 48 7.25 -15.95 7.88
N ALA A 49 7.17 -16.07 6.56
CA ALA A 49 6.60 -15.07 5.67
C ALA A 49 5.70 -15.68 4.60
N THR A 50 4.62 -14.96 4.26
CA THR A 50 3.71 -15.28 3.15
C THR A 50 3.40 -14.01 2.36
N SER A 51 3.01 -14.13 1.09
CA SER A 51 2.70 -13.00 0.20
C SER A 51 1.31 -13.13 -0.42
N ARG A 52 0.52 -12.05 -0.41
CA ARG A 52 -0.79 -11.98 -1.11
C ARG A 52 -0.90 -10.68 -1.90
N GLY A 53 -0.81 -10.77 -3.22
CA GLY A 53 -0.83 -9.60 -4.11
C GLY A 53 0.27 -8.61 -3.75
N LYS A 54 -0.08 -7.41 -3.27
CA LYS A 54 0.90 -6.38 -2.84
C LYS A 54 1.14 -6.30 -1.33
N GLU A 55 0.92 -7.39 -0.64
CA GLU A 55 1.09 -7.50 0.81
C GLU A 55 2.01 -8.68 1.17
N VAL A 56 2.83 -8.52 2.20
CA VAL A 56 3.63 -9.60 2.81
C VAL A 56 3.27 -9.68 4.27
N LYS A 57 2.89 -10.86 4.75
CA LYS A 57 2.58 -11.13 6.15
C LYS A 57 3.74 -11.90 6.77
N LEU A 58 4.34 -11.34 7.82
CA LEU A 58 5.24 -12.08 8.70
C LEU A 58 4.42 -12.71 9.82
N THR A 59 4.67 -13.98 10.12
CA THR A 59 4.11 -14.67 11.28
C THR A 59 5.22 -14.87 12.30
N LEU A 60 5.09 -14.23 13.46
CA LEU A 60 5.98 -14.37 14.61
C LEU A 60 5.46 -15.52 15.46
N MET A 61 6.22 -16.61 15.57
CA MET A 61 5.78 -17.85 16.20
C MET A 61 6.63 -18.18 17.45
N PRO A 62 6.12 -17.91 18.67
CA PRO A 62 6.75 -18.30 19.92
C PRO A 62 7.11 -19.80 19.97
N ILE A 63 8.33 -20.09 20.40
CA ILE A 63 8.78 -21.45 20.70
C ILE A 63 8.25 -21.82 22.09
N LYS A 64 7.63 -23.00 22.20
CA LYS A 64 7.25 -23.55 23.50
C LYS A 64 8.48 -24.17 24.16
N SER A 65 8.81 -23.71 25.36
CA SER A 65 9.63 -24.49 26.29
C SER A 65 8.76 -25.58 26.92
N ASP A 66 9.07 -26.84 26.67
CA ASP A 66 8.37 -27.97 27.30
C ASP A 66 8.85 -28.25 28.74
N ASP A 67 9.89 -27.54 29.20
CA ASP A 67 10.49 -27.73 30.52
C ASP A 67 9.70 -27.09 31.68
N ASP A 68 9.52 -27.91 32.72
CA ASP A 68 9.10 -27.62 34.10
C ASP A 68 7.62 -27.21 34.37
N PRO A 69 6.80 -28.13 34.92
CA PRO A 69 5.45 -27.84 35.39
C PRO A 69 5.32 -26.76 36.48
N ASP A 70 6.34 -26.56 37.33
CA ASP A 70 6.22 -25.69 38.52
C ASP A 70 6.32 -24.19 38.18
N GLN A 71 6.87 -23.82 37.02
CA GLN A 71 6.91 -22.42 36.57
C GLN A 71 5.53 -21.85 36.17
N ARG A 72 4.50 -22.70 36.09
CA ARG A 72 3.10 -22.28 35.83
C ARG A 72 2.56 -21.26 36.83
N ALA A 73 3.15 -21.15 38.02
CA ALA A 73 2.77 -20.15 39.03
C ALA A 73 3.31 -18.72 38.78
N LYS A 74 4.23 -18.52 37.81
CA LYS A 74 4.81 -17.19 37.48
C LYS A 74 4.78 -16.83 35.99
N ALA A 75 4.26 -17.70 35.12
CA ALA A 75 4.18 -17.50 33.67
C ALA A 75 3.15 -16.42 33.26
N GLY A 76 3.50 -15.15 33.46
CA GLY A 76 2.73 -14.01 32.97
C GLY A 76 2.77 -13.90 31.45
N GLN A 77 1.69 -14.35 30.81
CA GLN A 77 1.47 -14.40 29.35
C GLN A 77 2.36 -15.39 28.59
N VAL A 78 1.80 -16.56 28.26
CA VAL A 78 2.29 -17.36 27.12
C VAL A 78 2.04 -16.55 25.86
N ALA A 79 3.12 -16.05 25.25
CA ALA A 79 3.03 -15.30 24.00
C ALA A 79 2.28 -16.10 22.94
N GLN A 80 1.29 -15.47 22.29
CA GLN A 80 0.56 -16.06 21.18
C GLN A 80 1.28 -15.74 19.86
N PRO A 81 1.14 -16.56 18.81
CA PRO A 81 1.60 -16.21 17.48
C PRO A 81 0.99 -14.88 17.02
N MET A 82 1.81 -14.00 16.45
CA MET A 82 1.37 -12.68 15.95
C MET A 82 1.67 -12.54 14.46
N ASP A 83 0.63 -12.22 13.69
CA ASP A 83 0.77 -11.79 12.30
C ASP A 83 1.05 -10.28 12.22
N VAL A 84 1.98 -9.90 11.34
CA VAL A 84 2.27 -8.50 10.99
C VAL A 84 2.24 -8.37 9.47
N VAL A 85 1.25 -7.64 8.93
CA VAL A 85 1.06 -7.46 7.49
C VAL A 85 1.75 -6.17 7.03
N PHE A 86 2.58 -6.26 5.99
CA PHE A 86 3.39 -5.18 5.42
C PHE A 86 2.96 -4.85 3.99
N ARG A 87 3.01 -3.56 3.65
CA ARG A 87 2.92 -3.03 2.28
C ARG A 87 4.12 -2.14 2.05
N PHE A 88 4.94 -2.42 1.04
CA PHE A 88 6.29 -1.82 0.91
C PHE A 88 6.32 -0.37 0.40
N GLY A 89 5.18 0.22 0.02
CA GLY A 89 5.15 1.57 -0.51
C GLY A 89 5.92 1.67 -1.83
N MET A 90 6.99 2.48 -1.90
CA MET A 90 7.85 2.59 -3.09
C MET A 90 9.31 2.17 -2.89
N SER A 91 9.75 1.98 -1.65
CA SER A 91 11.16 1.76 -1.27
C SER A 91 11.33 0.89 -0.02
N GLY A 92 10.24 0.26 0.45
CA GLY A 92 10.28 -0.74 1.49
C GLY A 92 10.91 -2.04 0.99
N TYR A 93 11.76 -2.64 1.81
CA TYR A 93 12.32 -3.97 1.61
C TYR A 93 12.66 -4.65 2.93
N PHE A 94 12.78 -5.97 2.91
CA PHE A 94 13.38 -6.73 4.02
C PHE A 94 14.89 -6.93 3.79
N ARG A 95 15.67 -6.90 4.87
CA ARG A 95 17.09 -7.24 4.87
C ARG A 95 17.47 -7.92 6.17
N PHE A 96 18.30 -8.94 6.09
CA PHE A 96 18.96 -9.58 7.24
C PHE A 96 20.44 -9.18 7.24
N THR A 97 20.90 -8.56 8.34
CA THR A 97 22.29 -8.08 8.51
C THR A 97 22.83 -8.49 9.88
N ARG A 98 24.12 -8.27 10.14
CA ARG A 98 24.60 -8.19 11.53
C ARG A 98 24.05 -6.94 12.23
N GLU A 99 24.11 -6.90 13.57
CA GLU A 99 23.70 -5.73 14.35
C GLU A 99 24.60 -4.50 14.13
N ASP A 100 25.90 -4.70 13.89
CA ASP A 100 26.86 -3.63 13.56
C ASP A 100 26.75 -3.13 12.09
N GLU A 101 26.01 -3.85 11.25
CA GLU A 101 25.74 -3.51 9.84
C GLU A 101 24.31 -2.92 9.63
N LEU A 102 23.63 -2.54 10.72
CA LEU A 102 22.22 -2.16 10.70
C LEU A 102 21.92 -0.99 9.72
N PRO A 103 21.03 -1.17 8.72
CA PRO A 103 20.72 -0.11 7.77
C PRO A 103 20.13 1.15 8.41
N LYS A 104 20.64 2.33 8.01
CA LYS A 104 20.22 3.67 8.47
C LYS A 104 18.71 3.94 8.45
N HIS A 105 17.97 3.23 7.60
CA HIS A 105 16.52 3.36 7.41
C HIS A 105 15.73 2.11 7.87
N ALA A 106 16.32 1.25 8.71
CA ALA A 106 15.64 0.14 9.36
C ALA A 106 14.58 0.66 10.34
N HIS A 107 13.31 0.62 9.91
CA HIS A 107 12.19 1.24 10.62
C HIS A 107 11.40 0.27 11.52
N LEU A 108 11.55 -1.03 11.32
CA LEU A 108 11.12 -2.11 12.22
C LEU A 108 12.18 -3.21 12.22
N ARG A 109 12.50 -3.77 13.40
CA ARG A 109 13.67 -4.64 13.61
C ARG A 109 13.33 -5.83 14.52
N PHE A 110 13.80 -7.01 14.15
CA PHE A 110 13.69 -8.27 14.90
C PHE A 110 15.10 -8.82 15.13
N TYR A 111 15.45 -9.18 16.37
CA TYR A 111 16.82 -9.51 16.77
C TYR A 111 16.96 -11.02 17.05
N THR A 112 18.08 -11.64 16.61
CA THR A 112 18.38 -13.05 16.88
C THR A 112 18.94 -13.28 18.27
N ASN A 113 18.76 -14.47 18.84
CA ASN A 113 19.46 -14.91 20.06
C ASN A 113 20.92 -15.37 19.78
N GLU A 114 21.34 -15.41 18.51
CA GLU A 114 22.66 -15.86 18.08
C GLU A 114 23.79 -14.87 18.42
N LYS A 115 25.03 -15.37 18.42
CA LYS A 115 26.27 -14.59 18.57
C LYS A 115 27.21 -14.91 17.39
N PRO A 116 27.59 -13.93 16.53
CA PRO A 116 27.19 -12.52 16.56
C PRO A 116 25.70 -12.31 16.26
N CYS A 117 25.12 -11.29 16.88
CA CYS A 117 23.72 -10.91 16.72
C CYS A 117 23.43 -10.47 15.28
N ARG A 118 22.35 -11.02 14.70
CA ARG A 118 21.78 -10.61 13.42
C ARG A 118 20.41 -9.98 13.61
N VAL A 119 20.01 -9.15 12.65
CA VAL A 119 18.79 -8.35 12.72
C VAL A 119 18.04 -8.45 11.40
N LEU A 120 16.81 -8.96 11.44
CA LEU A 120 15.86 -8.81 10.33
C LEU A 120 15.27 -7.40 10.42
N SER A 121 15.40 -6.62 9.35
CA SER A 121 14.99 -5.23 9.28
C SER A 121 14.02 -5.01 8.13
N PHE A 122 12.90 -4.35 8.40
CA PHE A 122 12.13 -3.66 7.37
C PHE A 122 12.72 -2.26 7.16
N VAL A 123 13.31 -2.04 5.99
CA VAL A 123 14.00 -0.81 5.61
C VAL A 123 13.14 -0.03 4.63
N ASP A 124 12.91 1.27 4.86
CA ASP A 124 12.21 2.11 3.87
C ASP A 124 12.70 3.57 3.90
N THR A 125 13.53 3.94 2.94
CA THR A 125 14.14 5.29 2.87
C THR A 125 13.12 6.43 2.71
N ARG A 126 11.94 6.17 2.13
CA ARG A 126 10.91 7.19 1.86
C ARG A 126 9.79 7.21 2.90
N ARG A 127 9.69 6.19 3.75
CA ARG A 127 8.63 6.00 4.76
C ARG A 127 7.21 6.07 4.18
N PHE A 128 7.02 5.40 3.04
CA PHE A 128 5.72 5.17 2.39
C PHE A 128 5.22 3.73 2.57
N GLY A 129 6.07 2.82 3.04
CA GLY A 129 5.67 1.51 3.50
C GLY A 129 4.89 1.60 4.82
N SER A 130 3.96 0.67 5.00
CA SER A 130 3.14 0.57 6.22
C SER A 130 3.05 -0.86 6.69
N TRP A 131 2.80 -1.05 7.99
CA TRP A 131 2.55 -2.36 8.58
C TRP A 131 1.42 -2.33 9.61
N GLN A 132 0.80 -3.48 9.83
CA GLN A 132 -0.32 -3.68 10.76
C GLN A 132 -0.05 -4.92 11.64
N PRO A 133 0.21 -4.75 12.95
CA PRO A 133 0.31 -5.86 13.90
C PRO A 133 -1.07 -6.43 14.22
N ASN A 134 -1.14 -7.74 14.46
CA ASN A 134 -2.39 -8.53 14.49
C ASN A 134 -3.21 -8.36 13.19
N GLY A 135 -2.52 -8.12 12.07
CA GLY A 135 -3.15 -7.81 10.78
C GLY A 135 -3.57 -9.07 10.01
N THR A 136 -4.78 -9.05 9.47
CA THR A 136 -5.17 -9.88 8.33
C THR A 136 -4.85 -9.15 7.02
N TRP A 137 -4.96 -9.84 5.88
CA TRP A 137 -4.91 -9.20 4.55
C TRP A 137 -5.97 -8.09 4.44
N GLN A 138 -5.68 -7.03 3.67
CA GLN A 138 -6.62 -5.92 3.47
C GLN A 138 -7.97 -6.43 2.93
N ALA A 139 -9.06 -6.20 3.66
CA ALA A 139 -10.39 -6.74 3.31
C ALA A 139 -10.97 -6.15 2.00
N ASP A 140 -10.45 -5.01 1.54
CA ASP A 140 -10.76 -4.39 0.25
C ASP A 140 -9.88 -4.90 -0.92
N ARG A 141 -9.05 -5.93 -0.69
CA ARG A 141 -8.22 -6.56 -1.73
C ARG A 141 -8.75 -7.92 -2.18
N GLY A 142 -8.90 -8.05 -3.49
CA GLY A 142 -9.26 -9.29 -4.15
C GLY A 142 -8.16 -10.37 -4.07
N PRO A 143 -8.43 -11.55 -4.64
CA PRO A 143 -7.48 -12.66 -4.69
C PRO A 143 -6.19 -12.32 -5.42
N CYS A 144 -5.07 -12.92 -5.00
CA CYS A 144 -3.76 -12.74 -5.60
C CYS A 144 -3.70 -13.36 -7.00
N VAL A 145 -3.44 -12.52 -8.01
CA VAL A 145 -3.38 -12.95 -9.42
C VAL A 145 -2.38 -14.10 -9.68
N MET A 146 -1.36 -14.29 -8.85
CA MET A 146 -0.35 -15.35 -9.00
C MET A 146 -0.71 -16.68 -8.31
N PHE A 147 -1.47 -16.65 -7.21
CA PHE A 147 -1.62 -17.81 -6.31
C PHE A 147 -3.06 -18.15 -5.92
N GLU A 148 -4.01 -17.30 -6.31
CA GLU A 148 -5.46 -17.48 -6.16
C GLU A 148 -6.11 -17.21 -7.54
N TYR A 149 -5.60 -17.84 -8.60
CA TYR A 149 -5.95 -17.49 -10.00
C TYR A 149 -7.43 -17.74 -10.32
N LYS A 150 -7.98 -18.88 -9.88
CA LYS A 150 -9.37 -19.24 -10.13
C LYS A 150 -10.31 -18.25 -9.42
N GLU A 151 -10.02 -17.98 -8.16
CA GLU A 151 -10.76 -17.06 -7.31
C GLU A 151 -10.66 -15.63 -7.86
N PHE A 152 -9.49 -15.23 -8.35
CA PHE A 152 -9.28 -13.94 -9.04
C PHE A 152 -10.16 -13.85 -10.30
N ARG A 153 -10.07 -14.84 -11.20
CA ARG A 153 -10.80 -14.88 -12.47
C ARG A 153 -12.31 -14.84 -12.24
N GLU A 154 -12.79 -15.67 -11.31
CA GLU A 154 -14.19 -15.70 -10.87
C GLU A 154 -14.62 -14.35 -10.28
N ASN A 155 -13.82 -13.74 -9.41
CA ASN A 155 -14.09 -12.42 -8.83
C ASN A 155 -14.14 -11.28 -9.88
N ILE A 156 -13.42 -11.38 -11.00
CA ILE A 156 -13.60 -10.45 -12.13
C ILE A 156 -14.96 -10.70 -12.80
N VAL A 157 -15.16 -11.91 -13.35
CA VAL A 157 -16.29 -12.22 -14.23
C VAL A 157 -17.64 -12.02 -13.51
N THR A 158 -17.74 -12.44 -12.25
CA THR A 158 -18.96 -12.26 -11.43
C THR A 158 -19.30 -10.80 -11.10
N HIS A 159 -18.33 -9.88 -11.19
CA HIS A 159 -18.50 -8.48 -10.81
C HIS A 159 -18.34 -7.48 -11.96
N LEU A 160 -18.32 -7.94 -13.22
CA LEU A 160 -18.21 -7.04 -14.38
C LEU A 160 -19.28 -5.94 -14.44
N SER A 161 -20.42 -6.10 -13.73
CA SER A 161 -21.44 -5.08 -13.56
C SER A 161 -21.01 -3.85 -12.72
N ASP A 162 -19.98 -3.96 -11.86
CA ASP A 162 -19.49 -2.88 -11.00
C ASP A 162 -18.96 -1.68 -11.83
N HIS A 163 -19.30 -0.46 -11.42
CA HIS A 163 -18.88 0.79 -12.08
C HIS A 163 -17.34 0.93 -12.15
N ALA A 164 -16.59 0.19 -11.36
CA ALA A 164 -15.15 0.03 -11.52
C ALA A 164 -14.73 -0.33 -12.96
N PHE A 165 -15.53 -1.13 -13.69
CA PHE A 165 -15.24 -1.60 -15.04
C PHE A 165 -15.64 -0.61 -16.16
N ASP A 166 -16.33 0.48 -15.83
CA ASP A 166 -16.64 1.57 -16.77
C ASP A 166 -15.46 2.55 -16.97
N ARG A 167 -14.33 2.30 -16.28
CA ARG A 167 -13.08 3.06 -16.44
C ARG A 167 -12.17 2.44 -17.52
N PRO A 168 -11.18 3.21 -18.04
CA PRO A 168 -10.14 2.70 -18.92
C PRO A 168 -9.46 1.42 -18.41
N ILE A 169 -9.24 0.42 -19.27
CA ILE A 169 -8.65 -0.87 -18.85
C ILE A 169 -7.30 -0.70 -18.14
N CYS A 170 -6.43 0.24 -18.56
CA CYS A 170 -5.17 0.51 -17.87
C CYS A 170 -5.35 1.02 -16.44
N GLU A 171 -6.49 1.62 -16.09
CA GLU A 171 -6.80 2.08 -14.73
C GLU A 171 -7.45 0.97 -13.90
N VAL A 172 -8.29 0.13 -14.51
CA VAL A 172 -8.95 -1.00 -13.84
C VAL A 172 -7.94 -2.07 -13.44
N LEU A 173 -6.92 -2.32 -14.27
CA LEU A 173 -5.76 -3.16 -13.92
C LEU A 173 -4.97 -2.67 -12.70
N LEU A 174 -5.16 -1.42 -12.23
CA LEU A 174 -4.56 -0.94 -10.98
C LEU A 174 -5.47 -1.12 -9.75
N ASN A 175 -6.75 -1.45 -9.94
CA ASN A 175 -7.72 -1.57 -8.85
C ASN A 175 -7.48 -2.85 -8.04
N GLN A 176 -6.99 -2.71 -6.81
CA GLN A 176 -6.57 -3.84 -5.98
C GLN A 176 -7.75 -4.65 -5.39
N LYS A 177 -9.00 -4.17 -5.49
CA LYS A 177 -10.23 -4.98 -5.26
C LYS A 177 -10.33 -6.15 -6.24
N TYR A 178 -9.74 -5.99 -7.42
CA TYR A 178 -9.86 -6.91 -8.55
C TYR A 178 -8.51 -7.50 -8.96
N PHE A 179 -7.52 -6.66 -9.25
CA PHE A 179 -6.21 -7.06 -9.77
C PHE A 179 -5.13 -6.97 -8.67
N ASN A 180 -5.32 -7.69 -7.56
CA ASN A 180 -4.43 -7.63 -6.40
C ASN A 180 -3.05 -8.26 -6.72
N GLY A 181 -2.05 -7.39 -6.93
CA GLY A 181 -0.72 -7.77 -7.40
C GLY A 181 -0.28 -6.98 -8.63
N ILE A 182 -1.22 -6.59 -9.51
CA ILE A 182 -0.91 -5.81 -10.71
C ILE A 182 -0.61 -4.35 -10.35
N GLY A 183 0.35 -3.74 -11.05
CA GLY A 183 0.68 -2.32 -10.94
C GLY A 183 1.05 -1.69 -12.27
N ASN A 184 2.02 -0.79 -12.21
CA ASN A 184 2.31 0.18 -13.25
C ASN A 184 3.22 -0.36 -14.35
N TYR A 185 4.12 -1.31 -14.06
CA TYR A 185 4.85 -2.03 -15.11
C TYR A 185 4.03 -3.22 -15.62
N LEU A 186 3.44 -4.02 -14.73
CA LEU A 186 2.65 -5.19 -15.13
C LEU A 186 1.50 -4.79 -16.07
N ARG A 187 0.76 -3.70 -15.82
CA ARG A 187 -0.31 -3.26 -16.74
C ARG A 187 0.19 -2.93 -18.15
N ALA A 188 1.42 -2.39 -18.28
CA ALA A 188 2.00 -2.04 -19.58
C ALA A 188 2.47 -3.28 -20.33
N GLU A 189 3.14 -4.19 -19.62
CA GLU A 189 3.62 -5.48 -20.15
C GLU A 189 2.49 -6.44 -20.56
N ILE A 190 1.39 -6.45 -19.80
CA ILE A 190 0.19 -7.26 -20.08
C ILE A 190 -0.58 -6.70 -21.28
N LEU A 191 -0.91 -5.41 -21.29
CA LEU A 191 -1.68 -4.81 -22.40
C LEU A 191 -0.89 -4.80 -23.72
N PHE A 192 0.43 -4.66 -23.65
CA PHE A 192 1.31 -4.75 -24.82
C PHE A 192 1.32 -6.16 -25.45
N ARG A 193 1.42 -7.23 -24.65
CA ARG A 193 1.41 -8.63 -25.14
C ARG A 193 0.14 -8.97 -25.95
N LEU A 194 -0.97 -8.28 -25.71
CA LEU A 194 -2.24 -8.43 -26.45
C LEU A 194 -2.54 -7.29 -27.44
N ASN A 195 -1.65 -6.29 -27.56
CA ASN A 195 -1.86 -5.07 -28.36
C ASN A 195 -3.17 -4.31 -28.02
N ILE A 196 -3.64 -4.39 -26.78
CA ILE A 196 -4.88 -3.73 -26.32
C ILE A 196 -4.58 -2.24 -26.06
N PRO A 197 -5.29 -1.29 -26.70
CA PRO A 197 -5.14 0.13 -26.42
C PRO A 197 -5.46 0.44 -24.95
N PRO A 198 -4.61 1.18 -24.21
CA PRO A 198 -4.78 1.34 -22.76
C PRO A 198 -6.08 2.03 -22.32
N PHE A 199 -6.68 2.84 -23.19
CA PHE A 199 -7.86 3.65 -22.93
C PHE A 199 -9.12 3.20 -23.71
N VAL A 200 -9.33 1.90 -23.89
CA VAL A 200 -10.68 1.34 -24.10
C VAL A 200 -11.39 1.10 -22.75
N PRO A 201 -12.73 1.04 -22.70
CA PRO A 201 -13.45 0.64 -21.48
C PRO A 201 -13.04 -0.75 -21.02
N ALA A 202 -12.90 -0.98 -19.71
CA ALA A 202 -12.49 -2.29 -19.21
C ALA A 202 -13.56 -3.36 -19.41
N ARG A 203 -14.84 -2.98 -19.32
CA ARG A 203 -16.01 -3.81 -19.63
C ARG A 203 -15.88 -4.47 -21.00
N ASP A 204 -15.68 -3.69 -22.06
CA ASP A 204 -15.59 -4.14 -23.46
C ASP A 204 -14.43 -5.13 -23.73
N VAL A 205 -13.38 -5.12 -22.89
CA VAL A 205 -12.20 -6.01 -23.01
C VAL A 205 -12.38 -7.31 -22.23
N LEU A 206 -13.23 -7.30 -21.20
CA LEU A 206 -13.45 -8.41 -20.29
C LEU A 206 -14.78 -9.14 -20.53
N ASP A 207 -15.66 -8.58 -21.36
CA ASP A 207 -16.93 -9.20 -21.74
C ASP A 207 -16.71 -10.51 -22.52
N GLY A 208 -17.64 -11.46 -22.34
CA GLY A 208 -17.55 -12.80 -22.89
C GLY A 208 -16.48 -13.72 -22.26
N LEU A 209 -15.62 -13.24 -21.36
CA LEU A 209 -14.67 -14.09 -20.63
C LEU A 209 -15.40 -14.97 -19.61
N GLN A 210 -15.15 -16.28 -19.68
CA GLN A 210 -15.76 -17.27 -18.78
C GLN A 210 -14.94 -17.45 -17.49
N THR A 211 -15.61 -17.87 -16.41
CA THR A 211 -15.00 -18.19 -15.11
C THR A 211 -14.01 -19.35 -15.20
N GLU A 212 -14.28 -20.33 -16.07
CA GLU A 212 -13.41 -21.47 -16.37
C GLU A 212 -12.38 -21.09 -17.45
N ASP A 213 -11.13 -21.53 -17.25
CA ASP A 213 -10.05 -21.29 -18.20
C ASP A 213 -9.94 -22.46 -19.19
N LEU A 214 -10.73 -22.37 -20.27
CA LEU A 214 -10.79 -23.39 -21.32
C LEU A 214 -9.44 -23.64 -22.05
N CYS A 215 -8.42 -22.82 -21.79
CA CYS A 215 -7.06 -23.00 -22.30
C CYS A 215 -6.24 -23.98 -21.42
N GLY A 216 -6.61 -24.17 -20.15
CA GLY A 216 -5.83 -24.94 -19.18
C GLY A 216 -5.97 -26.47 -19.26
N ASP A 217 -7.19 -26.98 -19.36
CA ASP A 217 -7.48 -28.39 -19.00
C ASP A 217 -7.19 -29.44 -20.09
N ASN A 218 -6.86 -29.03 -21.32
CA ASN A 218 -6.61 -29.95 -22.44
C ASN A 218 -5.19 -30.57 -22.47
N LYS A 219 -4.59 -30.83 -21.30
CA LYS A 219 -3.31 -31.55 -21.18
C LYS A 219 -3.42 -33.01 -20.72
N VAL A 220 -4.63 -33.57 -20.62
CA VAL A 220 -4.84 -35.02 -20.39
C VAL A 220 -5.93 -35.62 -21.31
N LYS A 221 -5.74 -35.55 -22.64
CA LYS A 221 -6.16 -36.61 -23.60
C LYS A 221 -5.62 -36.40 -25.02
N GLU A 222 -5.49 -37.53 -25.72
CA GLU A 222 -5.23 -37.73 -27.14
C GLU A 222 -4.10 -36.94 -27.84
N ILE A 223 -2.95 -37.62 -27.97
CA ILE A 223 -1.92 -37.30 -28.95
C ILE A 223 -2.47 -37.54 -30.36
N THR A 224 -2.90 -36.50 -31.09
CA THR A 224 -2.83 -36.52 -32.57
C THR A 224 -2.84 -35.15 -33.26
N ARG A 225 -2.07 -35.10 -34.37
CA ARG A 225 -2.20 -34.18 -35.53
C ARG A 225 -1.64 -32.74 -35.43
N LYS A 226 -0.32 -32.69 -35.69
CA LYS A 226 0.43 -31.67 -36.45
C LYS A 226 0.73 -30.32 -35.76
N PRO A 227 1.99 -29.84 -35.82
CA PRO A 227 2.33 -28.51 -35.33
C PRO A 227 1.82 -27.42 -36.27
N LYS A 228 1.21 -26.39 -35.71
CA LYS A 228 1.12 -25.06 -36.32
C LYS A 228 1.68 -24.07 -35.30
N ASN A 229 2.70 -23.31 -35.68
CA ASN A 229 3.22 -22.23 -34.85
C ASN A 229 2.20 -21.08 -34.80
N LYS A 230 1.23 -21.20 -33.90
CA LYS A 230 0.46 -20.08 -33.35
C LYS A 230 0.84 -20.00 -31.88
N GLN A 231 1.56 -18.95 -31.51
CA GLN A 231 1.90 -18.67 -30.13
C GLN A 231 0.59 -18.44 -29.36
N GLU A 232 0.39 -19.19 -28.28
CA GLU A 232 -0.86 -19.19 -27.50
C GLU A 232 -0.99 -17.88 -26.71
N THR A 233 -1.49 -16.83 -27.36
CA THR A 233 -1.86 -15.57 -26.72
C THR A 233 -3.11 -15.78 -25.89
N GLY A 234 -2.89 -16.15 -24.63
CA GLY A 234 -3.94 -16.29 -23.62
C GLY A 234 -4.74 -15.01 -23.41
N ASP A 235 -5.89 -15.11 -22.73
CA ASP A 235 -6.73 -13.93 -22.47
C ASP A 235 -6.11 -12.96 -21.46
N LEU A 236 -6.73 -11.79 -21.29
CA LEU A 236 -6.21 -10.73 -20.42
C LEU A 236 -6.06 -11.17 -18.96
N LEU A 237 -6.94 -12.05 -18.46
CA LEU A 237 -6.90 -12.55 -17.09
C LEU A 237 -5.82 -13.64 -16.96
N GLN A 238 -5.67 -14.50 -17.97
CA GLN A 238 -4.59 -15.48 -18.04
C GLN A 238 -3.21 -14.79 -18.07
N LEU A 239 -3.07 -13.66 -18.78
CA LEU A 239 -1.84 -12.85 -18.72
C LEU A 239 -1.66 -12.09 -17.40
N CYS A 240 -2.74 -11.69 -16.72
CA CYS A 240 -2.64 -11.16 -15.35
C CYS A 240 -2.07 -12.18 -14.35
N HIS A 241 -2.18 -13.48 -14.65
CA HIS A 241 -1.55 -14.57 -13.89
C HIS A 241 -0.13 -14.90 -14.39
N ALA A 242 0.03 -15.12 -15.70
CA ALA A 242 1.28 -15.60 -16.28
C ALA A 242 2.40 -14.53 -16.26
N VAL A 243 2.11 -13.28 -16.63
CA VAL A 243 3.14 -12.23 -16.78
C VAL A 243 3.83 -11.89 -15.46
N PRO A 244 3.16 -11.82 -14.29
CA PRO A 244 3.85 -11.72 -13.01
C PRO A 244 4.70 -12.97 -12.66
N LEU A 245 4.24 -14.18 -13.03
CA LEU A 245 5.00 -15.41 -12.81
C LEU A 245 6.25 -15.51 -13.72
N GLU A 246 6.24 -14.92 -14.92
CA GLU A 246 7.47 -14.71 -15.71
C GLU A 246 8.53 -13.99 -14.86
N VAL A 247 8.16 -12.88 -14.19
CA VAL A 247 9.06 -12.07 -13.36
C VAL A 247 9.60 -12.82 -12.15
N VAL A 248 8.77 -13.65 -11.50
CA VAL A 248 9.22 -14.54 -10.40
C VAL A 248 10.23 -15.56 -10.92
N ASN A 249 10.03 -16.08 -12.14
CA ASN A 249 10.86 -17.10 -12.77
C ASN A 249 12.10 -16.56 -13.50
N LEU A 250 12.30 -15.24 -13.61
CA LEU A 250 13.47 -14.62 -14.28
C LEU A 250 14.84 -14.97 -13.66
N GLY A 251 14.88 -15.57 -12.47
CA GLY A 251 16.08 -16.27 -11.98
C GLY A 251 17.26 -15.37 -11.58
N GLY A 252 17.01 -14.29 -10.84
CA GLY A 252 18.08 -13.50 -10.20
C GLY A 252 18.82 -14.25 -9.07
N LYS A 253 19.86 -13.63 -8.49
CA LYS A 253 20.61 -14.15 -7.32
C LYS A 253 19.81 -14.09 -5.99
N GLY A 254 18.49 -14.25 -6.06
CA GLY A 254 17.54 -13.94 -5.00
C GLY A 254 17.21 -12.46 -4.90
N TYR A 255 16.42 -12.12 -3.88
CA TYR A 255 16.04 -10.75 -3.54
C TYR A 255 17.19 -10.07 -2.78
N ASP A 256 18.04 -9.30 -3.47
CA ASP A 256 19.02 -8.39 -2.86
C ASP A 256 18.73 -6.95 -3.31
N PRO A 257 18.10 -6.11 -2.46
CA PRO A 257 17.72 -4.74 -2.84
C PRO A 257 18.87 -3.73 -2.91
N GLU A 258 20.13 -4.13 -2.65
CA GLU A 258 21.32 -3.29 -2.84
C GLU A 258 22.30 -3.83 -3.90
N LYS A 259 22.26 -5.13 -4.22
CA LYS A 259 23.12 -5.76 -5.24
C LYS A 259 22.33 -6.43 -6.38
N ALA A 260 21.07 -6.05 -6.55
CA ALA A 260 20.25 -6.50 -7.67
C ALA A 260 20.87 -6.08 -9.01
N ASP A 261 21.34 -7.07 -9.75
CA ASP A 261 21.56 -6.94 -11.19
C ASP A 261 20.21 -6.89 -11.89
N TYR A 262 19.75 -5.68 -12.19
CA TYR A 262 18.49 -5.45 -12.88
C TYR A 262 18.55 -5.73 -14.39
N SER A 263 19.69 -6.12 -14.96
CA SER A 263 19.82 -6.33 -16.42
C SER A 263 18.85 -7.37 -16.98
N GLY A 264 18.65 -8.50 -16.27
CA GLY A 264 17.67 -9.52 -16.66
C GLY A 264 16.22 -9.03 -16.61
N PHE A 265 15.90 -8.06 -15.74
CA PHE A 265 14.59 -7.42 -15.69
C PHE A 265 14.45 -6.34 -16.77
N GLU A 266 15.46 -5.48 -16.98
CA GLU A 266 15.46 -4.50 -18.07
C GLU A 266 15.37 -5.17 -19.45
N ALA A 267 15.96 -6.37 -19.63
CA ALA A 267 15.86 -7.16 -20.86
C ALA A 267 14.53 -7.91 -21.04
N TRP A 268 13.76 -8.09 -19.96
CA TRP A 268 12.42 -8.70 -19.99
C TRP A 268 11.31 -7.68 -20.32
N LEU A 269 11.50 -6.41 -19.97
CA LEU A 269 10.56 -5.33 -20.28
C LEU A 269 10.45 -5.11 -21.78
N GLN A 270 9.23 -5.23 -22.31
CA GLN A 270 8.94 -5.04 -23.75
C GLN A 270 8.29 -3.68 -24.03
N CYS A 271 7.64 -3.08 -23.04
CA CYS A 271 6.83 -1.88 -23.18
C CYS A 271 7.15 -0.81 -22.12
N TYR A 272 7.26 -1.20 -20.85
CA TYR A 272 7.41 -0.25 -19.75
C TYR A 272 8.77 0.45 -19.80
N ASN A 273 8.76 1.77 -20.07
CA ASN A 273 9.96 2.60 -20.19
C ASN A 273 10.97 2.11 -21.27
N VAL A 274 10.48 1.40 -22.29
CA VAL A 274 11.27 0.98 -23.47
C VAL A 274 11.31 2.09 -24.52
N ASP A 275 12.47 2.29 -25.15
CA ASP A 275 12.65 3.31 -26.18
C ASP A 275 11.75 3.06 -27.39
N GLY A 276 11.17 4.14 -27.94
CA GLY A 276 10.20 4.09 -29.04
C GLY A 276 8.74 3.93 -28.60
N MET A 277 8.46 3.50 -27.37
CA MET A 277 7.09 3.37 -26.87
C MET A 277 6.42 4.71 -26.59
N LYS A 278 5.10 4.79 -26.82
CA LYS A 278 4.30 5.97 -26.48
C LYS A 278 4.04 5.99 -24.99
N SER A 279 3.92 7.19 -24.42
CA SER A 279 3.45 7.35 -23.05
C SER A 279 2.48 8.52 -22.86
N THR A 280 1.54 8.34 -21.95
CA THR A 280 0.42 9.23 -21.65
C THR A 280 0.13 9.14 -20.15
N ARG A 281 -0.48 10.17 -19.54
CA ARG A 281 -0.92 10.05 -18.13
C ARG A 281 -2.36 9.58 -18.08
N ASP A 282 -2.65 8.63 -17.19
CA ASP A 282 -4.02 8.25 -16.85
C ASP A 282 -4.74 9.32 -15.99
N HIS A 283 -6.04 9.15 -15.76
CA HIS A 283 -6.85 10.12 -15.00
C HIS A 283 -6.41 10.23 -13.53
N ASN A 284 -5.65 9.25 -13.03
CA ASN A 284 -5.06 9.25 -11.68
C ASN A 284 -3.63 9.84 -11.68
N GLY A 285 -3.18 10.40 -12.81
CA GLY A 285 -1.92 11.10 -12.98
C GLY A 285 -0.68 10.21 -13.15
N ARG A 286 -0.83 8.87 -13.18
CA ARG A 286 0.28 7.93 -13.38
C ARG A 286 0.58 7.78 -14.87
N THR A 287 1.85 7.63 -15.22
CA THR A 287 2.23 7.35 -16.61
C THR A 287 1.81 5.93 -16.99
N MET A 288 1.30 5.79 -18.21
CA MET A 288 1.03 4.53 -18.91
C MET A 288 1.89 4.47 -20.18
N TRP A 289 2.44 3.30 -20.49
CA TRP A 289 3.26 3.02 -21.69
C TRP A 289 2.52 2.04 -22.59
N PHE A 290 2.61 2.24 -23.91
CA PHE A 290 1.90 1.44 -24.91
C PHE A 290 2.51 1.62 -26.32
N ALA A 291 2.19 0.67 -27.20
CA ALA A 291 2.39 0.80 -28.65
C ALA A 291 1.04 1.11 -29.34
N GLY A 292 1.08 1.56 -30.60
CA GLY A 292 -0.13 1.76 -31.40
C GLY A 292 -0.99 2.95 -30.98
N ASP A 293 -2.31 2.77 -30.93
CA ASP A 293 -3.30 3.79 -30.57
C ASP A 293 -3.55 3.82 -29.05
N PRO A 294 -3.82 4.98 -28.42
CA PRO A 294 -4.17 5.02 -26.99
C PRO A 294 -5.57 4.48 -26.67
N GLY A 295 -6.54 4.51 -27.57
CA GLY A 295 -7.95 4.16 -27.33
C GLY A 295 -8.87 5.37 -27.07
N PRO A 296 -10.21 5.17 -27.17
CA PRO A 296 -11.20 6.25 -27.23
C PRO A 296 -11.33 7.10 -25.95
N MET A 297 -11.01 6.55 -24.78
CA MET A 297 -11.08 7.25 -23.49
C MET A 297 -9.78 8.01 -23.13
N ALA A 298 -8.88 8.22 -24.09
CA ALA A 298 -7.58 8.84 -23.85
C ALA A 298 -7.70 10.28 -23.29
N PRO A 299 -6.97 10.63 -22.21
CA PRO A 299 -7.01 11.98 -21.60
C PRO A 299 -6.56 13.10 -22.55
N LYS A 300 -7.54 13.76 -23.18
CA LYS A 300 -7.42 14.72 -24.29
C LYS A 300 -6.49 15.94 -24.09
N ASN A 301 -5.95 16.14 -22.90
CA ASN A 301 -5.11 17.29 -22.54
C ASN A 301 -3.77 16.93 -21.85
N SER A 302 -3.39 15.66 -21.74
CA SER A 302 -2.09 15.31 -21.15
C SER A 302 -0.94 15.45 -22.17
N LYS A 303 -0.19 16.57 -22.08
CA LYS A 303 1.05 16.76 -22.86
C LYS A 303 2.04 15.64 -22.50
N SER A 304 2.41 14.80 -23.46
CA SER A 304 3.40 13.75 -23.27
C SER A 304 4.70 14.33 -22.69
N PRO A 305 5.25 13.76 -21.59
CA PRO A 305 6.59 14.11 -21.16
C PRO A 305 7.58 13.83 -22.29
N LYS A 306 8.48 14.78 -22.57
CA LYS A 306 9.60 14.50 -23.48
C LYS A 306 10.43 13.35 -22.88
N ALA A 307 10.82 12.38 -23.71
CA ALA A 307 11.63 11.25 -23.29
C ALA A 307 12.86 11.72 -22.51
N ILE A 308 13.04 11.19 -21.30
CA ILE A 308 14.22 11.48 -20.48
C ILE A 308 15.37 10.68 -21.07
N LYS A 309 16.17 11.32 -21.94
CA LYS A 309 17.43 10.75 -22.42
C LYS A 309 18.25 10.29 -21.20
N ARG A 310 18.77 9.06 -21.23
CA ARG A 310 19.73 8.53 -20.25
C ARG A 310 21.01 9.39 -20.28
N VAL A 311 21.01 10.50 -19.56
CA VAL A 311 22.23 11.24 -19.23
C VAL A 311 23.00 10.36 -18.26
N LYS A 312 24.15 9.83 -18.69
CA LYS A 312 25.14 9.28 -17.76
C LYS A 312 25.49 10.38 -16.78
N LYS A 313 25.16 10.18 -15.51
CA LYS A 313 25.65 11.00 -14.41
C LYS A 313 26.14 10.05 -13.33
N GLU A 314 27.43 10.15 -13.05
CA GLU A 314 28.17 9.26 -12.16
C GLU A 314 27.77 9.48 -10.69
N ASP A 315 28.29 8.62 -9.81
CA ASP A 315 27.79 8.38 -8.46
C ASP A 315 27.47 9.63 -7.64
N HIS A 316 26.39 9.55 -6.88
CA HIS A 316 26.00 10.57 -5.92
C HIS A 316 26.12 10.00 -4.51
N ASP A 317 27.38 9.89 -4.07
CA ASP A 317 27.74 9.94 -2.66
C ASP A 317 26.96 11.08 -1.98
N TYR A 318 26.29 10.75 -0.87
CA TYR A 318 25.34 11.63 -0.18
C TYR A 318 25.87 12.06 1.20
N THR A 319 27.15 12.37 1.25
CA THR A 319 27.85 12.97 2.40
C THR A 319 27.72 14.51 2.46
N ASP A 320 27.94 15.05 3.67
CA ASP A 320 28.05 16.46 4.05
C ASP A 320 27.00 17.50 3.55
N ARG A 321 26.00 17.74 4.41
CA ARG A 321 25.36 19.07 4.51
C ARG A 321 26.32 20.06 5.17
N LYS A 322 26.70 21.14 4.47
CA LYS A 322 27.17 22.38 5.12
C LYS A 322 26.19 23.54 4.92
N LYS A 323 25.92 24.28 6.00
CA LYS A 323 25.02 25.43 6.03
C LYS A 323 25.76 26.69 5.57
N LEU A 324 25.20 27.40 4.59
CA LEU A 324 25.32 28.84 4.30
C LEU A 324 24.29 29.12 3.19
N GLY A 325 23.68 30.30 3.03
CA GLY A 325 23.72 31.55 3.80
C GLY A 325 22.97 32.61 2.97
N ARG A 326 22.02 33.35 3.55
CA ARG A 326 21.22 34.33 2.77
C ARG A 326 22.10 35.46 2.22
N ARG A 327 22.05 35.69 0.90
CA ARG A 327 21.73 36.97 0.21
C ARG A 327 21.91 36.81 -1.30
N GLY A 328 21.10 37.50 -2.08
CA GLY A 328 21.46 37.84 -3.47
C GLY A 328 21.85 39.32 -3.55
N PRO A 329 22.47 39.75 -4.67
CA PRO A 329 22.15 41.07 -5.19
C PRO A 329 21.93 41.08 -6.72
N GLU A 330 20.91 41.85 -7.10
CA GLU A 330 20.86 42.89 -8.16
C GLU A 330 21.43 42.66 -9.58
N SER A 331 20.63 43.12 -10.54
CA SER A 331 20.92 43.20 -11.97
C SER A 331 21.79 44.40 -12.34
N THR A 332 22.67 44.24 -13.33
CA THR A 332 23.50 45.33 -13.88
C THR A 332 22.80 46.09 -15.01
N THR A 333 22.83 47.43 -14.96
CA THR A 333 22.03 48.32 -15.82
C THR A 333 22.85 49.05 -16.91
N LYS A 334 22.50 48.84 -18.20
CA LYS A 334 22.84 49.68 -19.37
C LYS A 334 21.70 49.50 -20.40
N LYS A 335 21.21 50.50 -21.15
CA LYS A 335 21.50 51.95 -21.25
C LYS A 335 20.27 52.68 -21.87
N LYS A 336 20.08 53.95 -21.51
CA LYS A 336 19.32 55.05 -22.20
C LYS A 336 18.16 54.72 -23.17
N ALA A 337 16.99 55.28 -22.84
CA ALA A 337 16.25 56.20 -23.72
C ALA A 337 15.48 57.22 -22.86
N MET A 338 15.28 58.45 -23.31
CA MET A 338 14.53 59.50 -22.61
C MET A 338 13.21 59.81 -23.34
N LYS A 339 12.15 60.09 -22.58
CA LYS A 339 11.18 61.12 -22.94
C LYS A 339 10.44 61.64 -21.70
N GLU A 340 10.33 62.96 -21.60
CA GLU A 340 9.37 63.67 -20.74
C GLU A 340 7.99 63.68 -21.46
N GLU A 341 6.85 64.13 -20.92
CA GLU A 341 6.47 64.88 -19.70
C GLU A 341 5.22 64.16 -19.09
N GLY A 342 4.57 64.51 -17.97
CA GLY A 342 4.65 65.58 -16.96
C GLY A 342 3.38 65.53 -16.06
N GLY A 343 3.27 66.35 -15.00
CA GLY A 343 1.97 66.57 -14.30
C GLY A 343 1.80 66.06 -12.86
N THR A 344 2.33 66.82 -11.90
CA THR A 344 1.72 67.26 -10.60
C THR A 344 0.31 66.71 -10.25
N LYS A 345 -0.02 66.23 -9.03
CA LYS A 345 0.16 66.86 -7.70
C LYS A 345 0.20 65.91 -6.47
N THR A 346 0.87 66.43 -5.44
CA THR A 346 0.74 66.28 -3.97
C THR A 346 -0.66 65.91 -3.39
N THR A 347 -0.84 65.37 -2.15
CA THR A 347 -0.04 65.51 -0.90
C THR A 347 -0.35 64.43 0.19
N LYS A 348 0.59 64.26 1.16
CA LYS A 348 0.48 64.05 2.65
C LYS A 348 -0.94 63.91 3.30
N LYS A 349 -1.16 63.22 4.45
CA LYS A 349 -0.24 62.66 5.48
C LYS A 349 -0.92 61.60 6.40
N GLU A 350 -0.13 60.61 6.82
CA GLU A 350 0.03 59.97 8.16
C GLU A 350 -1.02 60.05 9.31
N ASN A 351 -1.23 58.89 9.97
CA ASN A 351 -1.35 58.67 11.45
C ASN A 351 -2.64 59.17 12.18
N LYS A 352 -3.09 58.62 13.34
CA LYS A 352 -2.55 57.61 14.31
C LYS A 352 -3.68 57.02 15.21
N VAL A 353 -3.46 55.83 15.79
CA VAL A 353 -3.93 55.34 17.12
C VAL A 353 -5.45 55.10 17.40
N CYS A 354 -5.71 53.98 18.11
CA CYS A 354 -6.94 53.57 18.81
C CYS A 354 -6.53 53.31 20.30
N PRO A 355 -7.38 53.36 21.37
CA PRO A 355 -8.45 52.35 21.56
C PRO A 355 -9.65 52.66 22.54
N LYS A 356 -10.59 51.68 22.61
CA LYS A 356 -11.40 51.21 23.77
C LYS A 356 -12.65 51.95 24.34
N GLU A 357 -13.81 51.29 24.09
CA GLU A 357 -14.79 50.73 25.08
C GLU A 357 -15.63 51.60 26.07
N SER A 358 -16.94 51.74 25.80
CA SER A 358 -18.05 50.91 26.39
C SER A 358 -19.34 51.62 26.89
N LYS A 359 -20.46 50.85 26.90
CA LYS A 359 -21.77 51.02 27.62
C LYS A 359 -22.77 52.08 27.04
N ARG A 360 -23.93 51.65 26.49
CA ARG A 360 -25.31 51.54 27.11
C ARG A 360 -26.03 52.92 27.27
N LYS A 361 -27.35 53.09 27.08
CA LYS A 361 -28.51 52.22 27.40
C LYS A 361 -29.87 52.76 26.85
N LYS A 362 -30.81 51.88 26.45
CA LYS A 362 -32.31 52.01 26.44
C LYS A 362 -32.97 53.09 25.54
N ASN A 363 -34.28 53.00 25.20
CA ASN A 363 -35.40 52.10 25.60
C ASN A 363 -35.92 51.27 24.37
N ARG A 364 -37.07 50.56 24.19
CA ARG A 364 -38.44 50.39 24.77
C ARG A 364 -39.43 51.55 24.46
N GLU A 365 -40.77 51.43 24.26
CA GLU A 365 -41.87 50.55 24.77
C GLU A 365 -43.01 50.36 23.72
N VAL A 366 -44.07 49.52 23.81
CA VAL A 366 -44.51 48.23 24.43
C VAL A 366 -46.06 48.23 24.44
N ASN A 367 -46.74 47.10 24.20
CA ASN A 367 -47.79 46.56 25.11
C ASN A 367 -48.36 45.17 24.74
N ALA A 368 -48.89 44.49 25.77
CA ALA A 368 -49.75 43.28 25.73
C ALA A 368 -51.02 43.58 26.60
N PRO A 369 -51.72 42.71 27.41
CA PRO A 369 -51.29 41.46 28.11
C PRO A 369 -52.33 40.32 28.40
N GLN A 370 -51.80 39.15 28.84
CA GLN A 370 -52.37 38.19 29.85
C GLN A 370 -53.69 37.39 29.52
N ARG A 371 -54.09 36.32 30.25
CA ARG A 371 -53.87 35.94 31.69
C ARG A 371 -54.08 34.43 32.06
N GLU A 372 -53.25 33.88 32.97
CA GLU A 372 -53.41 32.77 34.00
C GLU A 372 -54.12 31.40 33.66
N THR A 373 -54.04 30.26 34.40
CA THR A 373 -53.60 29.91 35.79
C THR A 373 -53.12 28.43 36.00
N ARG A 374 -52.51 28.18 37.19
CA ARG A 374 -52.17 26.98 38.05
C ARG A 374 -53.10 25.71 38.06
N SER A 375 -52.84 24.52 38.67
CA SER A 375 -51.71 23.91 39.47
C SER A 375 -51.83 22.38 39.87
N SER A 376 -50.69 21.74 40.22
CA SER A 376 -50.39 20.84 41.40
C SER A 376 -50.91 19.38 41.66
N THR A 377 -49.92 18.47 41.87
CA THR A 377 -49.74 17.38 42.92
C THR A 377 -50.62 16.11 43.10
N ARG A 378 -50.01 14.94 42.79
CA ARG A 378 -49.59 13.77 43.63
C ARG A 378 -50.56 12.96 44.57
N ARG A 379 -50.35 11.61 44.58
CA ARG A 379 -50.92 10.50 45.43
C ARG A 379 -52.26 9.89 44.90
N ARG A 380 -52.59 8.60 45.10
CA ARG A 380 -52.09 7.55 46.05
C ARG A 380 -52.18 6.10 45.47
N LYS A 381 -51.42 5.18 46.11
CA LYS A 381 -51.37 3.68 46.07
C LYS A 381 -52.66 2.89 45.72
N SER A 382 -52.62 1.61 45.27
CA SER A 382 -51.53 0.70 44.80
C SER A 382 -52.13 -0.45 43.91
N SER A 383 -51.75 -1.75 43.78
CA SER A 383 -51.01 -2.76 44.59
C SER A 383 -50.46 -3.95 43.75
N SER A 384 -49.43 -4.62 44.29
CA SER A 384 -49.06 -6.07 44.16
C SER A 384 -49.23 -6.87 42.84
N ALA A 385 -48.11 -7.21 42.22
CA ALA A 385 -47.67 -8.61 42.03
C ALA A 385 -46.18 -8.65 41.59
N ASP A 386 -45.34 -9.44 42.28
CA ASP A 386 -43.95 -9.70 41.89
C ASP A 386 -43.85 -11.01 41.09
N ILE A 387 -42.77 -11.16 40.31
CA ILE A 387 -41.77 -12.22 40.54
C ILE A 387 -40.45 -11.81 39.88
N THR A 388 -39.38 -11.85 40.65
CA THR A 388 -38.00 -11.61 40.21
C THR A 388 -37.24 -12.94 40.28
N ALA A 389 -36.37 -13.24 39.30
CA ALA A 389 -35.47 -14.38 39.41
C ALA A 389 -34.13 -14.14 38.73
N GLY A 390 -33.05 -14.37 39.47
CA GLY A 390 -31.68 -14.45 38.97
C GLY A 390 -30.73 -14.96 40.05
N SER A 391 -29.56 -15.45 39.62
CA SER A 391 -28.39 -15.85 40.43
C SER A 391 -28.19 -17.33 40.83
N GLN A 392 -26.94 -17.78 40.58
CA GLN A 392 -26.10 -18.71 41.36
C GLN A 392 -26.38 -20.23 41.51
N ARG A 393 -25.58 -21.01 40.74
CA ARG A 393 -24.65 -22.09 41.18
C ARG A 393 -24.83 -22.71 42.60
N ARG A 394 -24.93 -24.06 42.67
CA ARG A 394 -23.85 -24.98 43.17
C ARG A 394 -24.19 -26.48 43.06
N ASN A 395 -23.17 -27.32 43.28
CA ASN A 395 -23.14 -28.80 43.22
C ASN A 395 -24.05 -29.45 44.31
N VAL A 396 -24.41 -30.75 44.30
CA VAL A 396 -23.57 -31.90 44.74
C VAL A 396 -24.24 -33.29 44.49
N ARG A 397 -23.43 -34.29 44.05
CA ARG A 397 -23.48 -35.79 44.18
C ARG A 397 -24.78 -36.65 44.20
N MET A 398 -24.77 -37.63 43.27
CA MET A 398 -24.90 -39.11 43.44
C MET A 398 -26.23 -39.85 43.76
N ALA A 399 -26.26 -41.10 43.27
CA ALA A 399 -27.18 -42.23 43.49
C ALA A 399 -28.61 -42.08 42.90
N LYS A 400 -29.16 -43.09 42.21
CA LYS A 400 -28.77 -44.52 42.10
C LYS A 400 -28.27 -44.92 40.70
#